data_AF-A0A7E4WDC4-F1
#
_entry.id   AF-A0A7E4WDC4-F1
#
_cell.length_a   1.000
_cell.length_b   1.000
_cell.length_c   1.000
_cell.angle_alpha   90.00
_cell.angle_beta   90.00
_cell.angle_gamma   90.00
#
_symmetry.space_group_name_H-M   'P 1'
#
loop_
_entity.id
_entity.type
_entity.pdbx_description
1 polymer ?
#
loop_
_entity_poly.entity_id
_entity_poly.type
_entity_poly.pdbx_seq_one_letter_code
_entity_poly.pdbx_strand_id
1 'polypeptide(L)'
;MVAADGGSIVINGGGEAHDYEKLKNGHVSFEHGKKLHDTGFSAGWLVETLRERDEEFGNICDGRDVLEVTCEYISEGKGFASLVLRCLIHFDDNSDPYSTVLKVPGTDVCKKASKSFETDVFQVADDIIKKIRSFHDFECHFYTDLAPILDIPVPIVHYSQPWTPFQTEGCILMEDLTKRGTTLSFFTSWNLAQTMEVVRHLAHMHKQVLCLPVTDEWQRKLVGNENGFFGTQRVISNSIGPFQGLCRRFGYEIDHLLSKLNKFLISADEVIAMINGAHAELNMPAVIVHGDLWSNNILWTIDENQMPTDSVAAFIDFQLMHAGSATADIAGAVALCVDGATRREAESDVILGQYFEILSTELASEGKDMPFTMDQLRRAYQLDFLQQATQLVVMTVVASSGGKPVSDADLNTAILRAVNVLEDTLHLLEGPLKHIGDKFIC
;
A
#
# COMPACT_ATOMS: atom_id res chain seq x y z
N MET A 1 32.21 60.11 3.94
CA MET A 1 32.84 60.66 5.17
C MET A 1 31.73 60.72 6.21
N VAL A 2 31.67 59.92 7.26
CA VAL A 2 32.67 59.48 8.26
C VAL A 2 32.28 58.03 8.66
N ALA A 3 33.06 56.98 8.35
CA ALA A 3 34.13 56.34 9.15
C ALA A 3 33.67 56.00 10.60
N ALA A 4 33.47 54.75 11.01
CA ALA A 4 34.40 53.64 11.26
C ALA A 4 34.60 53.42 12.78
N ASP A 5 34.18 52.26 13.26
CA ASP A 5 34.77 51.46 14.35
C ASP A 5 34.08 50.08 14.25
N GLY A 6 34.73 48.93 14.14
CA GLY A 6 35.98 48.53 14.77
C GLY A 6 35.64 47.52 15.86
N GLY A 7 35.27 46.29 15.49
CA GLY A 7 34.80 45.28 16.44
C GLY A 7 34.90 43.86 15.91
N SER A 8 36.13 43.33 15.94
CA SER A 8 36.45 41.91 15.80
C SER A 8 35.82 41.12 16.95
N ILE A 9 35.04 40.08 16.66
CA ILE A 9 34.67 39.07 17.65
C ILE A 9 35.34 37.75 17.28
N VAL A 10 36.07 37.28 18.28
CA VAL A 10 37.01 36.18 18.33
C VAL A 10 36.31 34.83 18.17
N ILE A 11 36.92 34.00 17.34
CA ILE A 11 36.67 32.57 17.23
C ILE A 11 37.22 31.92 18.50
N ASN A 12 36.36 31.41 19.39
CA ASN A 12 36.80 30.51 20.46
C ASN A 12 36.24 29.13 20.20
N GLY A 13 37.11 28.26 19.68
CA GLY A 13 36.98 26.82 19.84
C GLY A 13 37.26 26.46 21.30
N GLY A 14 36.41 25.61 21.87
CA GLY A 14 36.57 25.01 23.18
C GLY A 14 35.68 23.79 23.24
N GLY A 15 36.28 22.63 22.97
CA GLY A 15 35.63 21.34 23.16
C GLY A 15 35.59 20.92 24.63
N GLU A 16 34.74 19.92 24.84
CA GLU A 16 34.73 18.90 25.88
C GLU A 16 34.23 19.22 27.30
N ALA A 17 33.29 18.34 27.67
CA ALA A 17 33.01 17.73 28.98
C ALA A 17 32.09 18.48 29.97
N HIS A 18 31.38 17.64 30.74
CA HIS A 18 30.37 17.88 31.78
C HIS A 18 28.91 17.83 31.27
N ASP A 19 28.05 16.89 31.66
CA ASP A 19 28.10 15.87 32.72
C ASP A 19 27.21 14.67 32.35
N TYR A 20 27.84 13.49 32.29
CA TYR A 20 27.20 12.22 32.59
C TYR A 20 27.07 12.14 34.12
N GLU A 21 25.89 12.41 34.68
CA GLU A 21 25.41 11.80 35.93
C GLU A 21 24.04 12.37 36.32
N LYS A 22 22.98 11.59 36.09
CA LYS A 22 21.89 11.41 37.08
C LYS A 22 21.34 9.99 36.99
N LEU A 23 22.11 9.07 37.57
CA LEU A 23 21.56 7.89 38.24
C LEU A 23 20.60 8.39 39.34
N LYS A 24 19.30 8.27 39.10
CA LYS A 24 18.30 8.20 40.17
C LYS A 24 17.39 7.02 39.87
N ASN A 25 17.47 6.02 40.75
CA ASN A 25 16.66 4.80 40.85
C ASN A 25 17.19 3.52 40.19
N GLY A 26 18.51 3.34 40.03
CA GLY A 26 19.07 2.02 39.67
C GLY A 26 18.71 1.50 38.27
N HIS A 27 18.01 2.30 37.47
CA HIS A 27 17.64 1.97 36.11
C HIS A 27 18.81 2.20 35.16
N VAL A 28 19.11 1.22 34.32
CA VAL A 28 20.05 1.39 33.20
C VAL A 28 19.39 2.31 32.17
N SER A 29 19.91 3.53 32.00
CA SER A 29 19.33 4.47 31.04
C SER A 29 19.94 4.22 29.65
N PHE A 30 19.15 3.65 28.73
CA PHE A 30 19.49 3.60 27.31
C PHE A 30 19.69 5.01 26.72
N GLU A 31 20.37 5.11 25.57
CA GLU A 31 20.64 6.39 24.89
C GLU A 31 19.35 7.01 24.32
N HIS A 32 18.62 7.74 25.16
CA HIS A 32 17.30 8.32 24.84
C HIS A 32 17.31 9.24 23.60
N GLY A 33 18.42 9.94 23.36
CA GLY A 33 18.61 10.85 22.23
C GLY A 33 19.02 10.17 20.91
N LYS A 34 19.34 8.86 20.93
CA LYS A 34 19.76 8.11 19.74
C LYS A 34 18.67 8.17 18.67
N LYS A 35 19.00 8.67 17.48
CA LYS A 35 18.07 8.74 16.35
C LYS A 35 17.79 7.35 15.79
N LEU A 36 16.55 7.12 15.38
CA LEU A 36 16.12 5.89 14.72
C LEU A 36 16.48 6.02 13.24
N HIS A 37 17.67 5.52 12.88
CA HIS A 37 18.22 5.66 11.53
C HIS A 37 18.30 7.15 11.11
N ASP A 38 17.83 7.50 9.91
CA ASP A 38 17.93 8.84 9.32
C ASP A 38 16.64 9.65 9.55
N THR A 39 15.84 9.27 10.54
CA THR A 39 14.57 9.94 10.87
C THR A 39 14.75 11.01 11.93
N GLY A 40 13.76 11.90 12.07
CA GLY A 40 13.68 12.85 13.17
C GLY A 40 13.29 12.21 14.50
N PHE A 41 12.89 10.94 14.54
CA PHE A 41 12.44 10.24 15.74
C PHE A 41 13.63 9.64 16.53
N SER A 42 13.53 9.63 17.87
CA SER A 42 14.55 9.06 18.76
C SER A 42 14.06 7.78 19.44
N ALA A 43 15.00 6.99 19.96
CA ALA A 43 14.72 5.83 20.81
C ALA A 43 13.87 6.21 22.02
N GLY A 44 14.13 7.37 22.61
CA GLY A 44 13.35 7.92 23.71
C GLY A 44 11.90 8.17 23.37
N TRP A 45 11.65 8.89 22.26
CA TRP A 45 10.31 9.15 21.76
C TRP A 45 9.53 7.86 21.52
N LEU A 46 10.17 6.85 20.92
CA LEU A 46 9.54 5.55 20.65
C LEU A 46 9.06 4.86 21.92
N VAL A 47 9.95 4.74 22.91
CA VAL A 47 9.65 4.05 24.19
C VAL A 47 8.57 4.81 24.96
N GLU A 48 8.65 6.14 25.04
CA GLU A 48 7.65 6.95 25.73
C GLU A 48 6.28 6.84 25.05
N THR A 49 6.24 6.94 23.72
CA THR A 49 4.99 6.82 22.95
C THR A 49 4.35 5.45 23.17
N LEU A 50 5.12 4.36 23.12
CA LEU A 50 4.58 3.02 23.38
C LEU A 50 4.12 2.86 24.82
N ARG A 51 4.87 3.34 25.82
CA ARG A 51 4.44 3.27 27.23
C ARG A 51 3.09 3.94 27.47
N GLU A 52 2.83 5.02 26.75
CA GLU A 52 1.56 5.76 26.86
C GLU A 52 0.41 5.12 26.06
N ARG A 53 0.70 4.41 24.97
CA ARG A 53 -0.30 4.02 23.94
C ARG A 53 -0.47 2.52 23.76
N ASP A 54 0.40 1.72 24.32
CA ASP A 54 0.41 0.27 24.23
C ASP A 54 0.43 -0.33 25.63
N GLU A 55 -0.72 -0.85 26.06
CA GLU A 55 -0.89 -1.46 27.37
C GLU A 55 0.01 -2.68 27.57
N GLU A 56 0.24 -3.48 26.52
CA GLU A 56 1.12 -4.64 26.60
C GLU A 56 2.55 -4.16 26.86
N PHE A 57 3.04 -3.19 26.08
CA PHE A 57 4.37 -2.63 26.29
C PHE A 57 4.52 -1.91 27.63
N GLY A 58 3.49 -1.21 28.09
CA GLY A 58 3.45 -0.59 29.43
C GLY A 58 3.65 -1.63 30.54
N ASN A 59 2.86 -2.72 30.50
CA ASN A 59 2.98 -3.84 31.44
C ASN A 59 4.34 -4.54 31.35
N ILE A 60 4.92 -4.63 30.15
CA ILE A 60 6.26 -5.18 29.93
C ILE A 60 7.32 -4.33 30.65
N CYS A 61 7.17 -3.00 30.63
CA CYS A 61 8.05 -2.05 31.30
C CYS A 61 7.88 -2.02 32.83
N ASP A 62 6.75 -2.47 33.37
CA ASP A 62 6.49 -2.56 34.80
C ASP A 62 7.30 -3.70 35.44
N GLY A 63 8.60 -3.46 35.61
CA GLY A 63 9.55 -4.40 36.20
C GLY A 63 10.77 -4.71 35.33
N ARG A 64 10.92 -4.05 34.17
CA ARG A 64 12.08 -4.17 33.28
C ARG A 64 12.56 -2.81 32.81
N ASP A 65 13.87 -2.69 32.65
CA ASP A 65 14.49 -1.50 32.09
C ASP A 65 14.83 -1.71 30.62
N VAL A 66 14.59 -0.67 29.83
CA VAL A 66 15.04 -0.65 28.43
C VAL A 66 16.54 -0.42 28.42
N LEU A 67 17.28 -1.37 27.85
CA LEU A 67 18.74 -1.35 27.71
C LEU A 67 19.16 -0.67 26.41
N GLU A 68 18.50 -1.01 25.30
CA GLU A 68 18.84 -0.51 23.97
C GLU A 68 17.62 -0.57 23.03
N VAL A 69 17.58 0.37 22.08
CA VAL A 69 16.74 0.26 20.88
C VAL A 69 17.63 0.06 19.66
N THR A 70 17.36 -0.99 18.89
CA THR A 70 17.97 -1.25 17.58
C THR A 70 16.92 -1.17 16.48
N CYS A 71 17.34 -0.95 15.23
CA CYS A 71 16.44 -0.87 14.09
C CYS A 71 16.93 -1.71 12.92
N GLU A 72 16.02 -2.43 12.27
CA GLU A 72 16.25 -3.14 11.02
C GLU A 72 15.50 -2.43 9.89
N TYR A 73 16.18 -2.16 8.78
CA TYR A 73 15.56 -1.51 7.63
C TYR A 73 14.84 -2.54 6.75
N ILE A 74 13.50 -2.63 6.87
CA ILE A 74 12.72 -3.68 6.19
C ILE A 74 12.38 -3.31 4.74
N SER A 75 12.29 -2.01 4.42
CA SER A 75 11.93 -1.53 3.08
C SER A 75 13.11 -1.32 2.12
N GLU A 76 14.36 -1.59 2.53
CA GLU A 76 15.54 -1.40 1.67
C GLU A 76 15.44 -2.15 0.34
N GLY A 77 15.57 -1.41 -0.77
CA GLY A 77 15.58 -1.99 -2.11
C GLY A 77 14.25 -2.59 -2.58
N LYS A 78 13.16 -2.42 -1.82
CA LYS A 78 11.81 -2.93 -2.16
C LYS A 78 10.91 -1.88 -2.84
N GLY A 79 11.42 -0.68 -3.11
CA GLY A 79 10.71 0.35 -3.89
C GLY A 79 9.63 1.11 -3.12
N PHE A 80 9.61 1.04 -1.80
CA PHE A 80 8.65 1.79 -0.98
C PHE A 80 8.92 3.31 -1.07
N ALA A 81 7.83 4.09 -1.09
CA ALA A 81 7.89 5.55 -0.94
C ALA A 81 8.21 6.00 0.50
N SER A 82 8.23 5.05 1.44
CA SER A 82 8.42 5.27 2.88
C SER A 82 9.57 4.42 3.44
N LEU A 83 10.24 4.96 4.45
CA LEU A 83 11.14 4.20 5.32
C LEU A 83 10.30 3.34 6.26
N VAL A 84 10.52 2.03 6.27
CA VAL A 84 9.87 1.11 7.19
C VAL A 84 10.95 0.45 8.05
N LEU A 85 10.95 0.80 9.33
CA LEU A 85 11.90 0.32 10.32
C LEU A 85 11.21 -0.70 11.22
N ARG A 86 11.82 -1.88 11.41
CA ARG A 86 11.53 -2.73 12.55
C ARG A 86 12.32 -2.20 13.72
N CYS A 87 11.67 -1.76 14.79
CA CYS A 87 12.35 -1.33 16.00
C CYS A 87 12.30 -2.44 17.04
N LEU A 88 13.47 -2.85 17.52
CA LEU A 88 13.63 -3.87 18.56
C LEU A 88 14.06 -3.19 19.85
N ILE A 89 13.29 -3.38 20.91
CA ILE A 89 13.52 -2.82 22.24
C ILE A 89 14.03 -3.94 23.14
N HIS A 90 15.29 -3.85 23.53
CA HIS A 90 15.99 -4.84 24.35
C HIS A 90 15.91 -4.44 25.82
N PHE A 91 15.67 -5.42 26.69
CA PHE A 91 15.55 -5.23 28.13
C PHE A 91 16.79 -5.70 28.88
N ASP A 92 16.98 -5.18 30.09
CA ASP A 92 18.09 -5.50 31.00
C ASP A 92 18.12 -6.97 31.47
N ASP A 93 16.98 -7.64 31.45
CA ASP A 93 16.82 -9.05 31.86
C ASP A 93 17.18 -10.07 30.77
N ASN A 94 17.62 -9.62 29.58
CA ASN A 94 17.88 -10.44 28.39
C ASN A 94 16.69 -11.28 27.92
N SER A 95 15.46 -10.86 28.21
CA SER A 95 14.26 -11.41 27.58
C SER A 95 14.22 -11.12 26.08
N ASP A 96 13.34 -11.81 25.34
CA ASP A 96 13.13 -11.53 23.92
C ASP A 96 12.75 -10.06 23.72
N PRO A 97 13.32 -9.37 22.71
CA PRO A 97 13.04 -7.97 22.50
C PRO A 97 11.56 -7.73 22.15
N TYR A 98 11.02 -6.62 22.64
CA TYR A 98 9.74 -6.12 22.15
C TYR A 98 9.93 -5.55 20.74
N SER A 99 9.00 -5.84 19.83
CA SER A 99 9.14 -5.50 18.42
C SER A 99 7.97 -4.67 17.93
N THR A 100 8.26 -3.59 17.22
CA THR A 100 7.27 -2.68 16.64
C THR A 100 7.75 -2.19 15.27
N VAL A 101 6.87 -1.61 14.47
CA VAL A 101 7.19 -1.07 13.15
C VAL A 101 6.94 0.43 13.13
N LEU A 102 7.95 1.19 12.70
CA LEU A 102 7.87 2.63 12.45
C LEU A 102 7.94 2.88 10.94
N LYS A 103 6.85 3.39 10.36
CA LYS A 103 6.75 3.85 8.97
C LYS A 103 6.87 5.37 8.91
N VAL A 104 7.81 5.88 8.11
CA VAL A 104 8.07 7.32 7.93
C VAL A 104 8.05 7.66 6.43
N PRO A 105 7.24 8.62 5.97
CA PRO A 105 7.10 8.93 4.56
C PRO A 105 8.33 9.67 3.99
N GLY A 106 8.69 9.39 2.73
CA GLY A 106 9.47 10.30 1.89
C GLY A 106 10.98 10.43 2.15
N THR A 107 11.58 9.69 3.07
CA THR A 107 13.00 9.88 3.43
C THR A 107 13.97 9.62 2.26
N ASP A 108 13.71 8.64 1.39
CA ASP A 108 14.60 8.31 0.26
C ASP A 108 14.40 9.21 -0.97
N VAL A 109 13.17 9.68 -1.20
CA VAL A 109 12.84 10.59 -2.31
C VAL A 109 13.36 12.00 -2.00
N CYS A 110 13.17 12.49 -0.77
CA CYS A 110 13.74 13.76 -0.31
C CYS A 110 15.27 13.78 -0.42
N LYS A 111 15.95 12.66 -0.13
CA LYS A 111 17.42 12.51 -0.26
C LYS A 111 17.91 12.52 -1.72
N LYS A 112 17.12 12.01 -2.66
CA LYS A 112 17.45 12.03 -4.10
C LYS A 112 17.19 13.41 -4.70
N ALA A 113 16.07 14.05 -4.35
CA ALA A 113 15.73 15.39 -4.81
C ALA A 113 16.75 16.46 -4.39
N SER A 114 17.24 16.38 -3.15
CA SER A 114 18.24 17.31 -2.61
C SER A 114 19.63 17.21 -3.27
N LYS A 115 19.91 16.16 -4.05
CA LYS A 115 21.18 15.98 -4.77
C LYS A 115 21.18 16.50 -6.22
N SER A 116 20.02 16.84 -6.76
CA SER A 116 19.87 17.24 -8.17
C SER A 116 19.50 18.72 -8.27
N PHE A 117 20.51 19.60 -8.42
CA PHE A 117 20.34 21.05 -8.52
C PHE A 117 19.92 21.52 -9.94
N GLU A 118 18.79 21.04 -10.46
CA GLU A 118 18.17 21.54 -11.70
C GLU A 118 16.71 21.95 -11.43
N THR A 119 16.27 23.12 -11.94
CA THR A 119 14.96 23.73 -11.62
C THR A 119 13.76 22.88 -12.04
N ASP A 120 13.84 22.20 -13.18
CA ASP A 120 12.78 21.28 -13.65
C ASP A 120 12.70 20.02 -12.78
N VAL A 121 13.83 19.57 -12.22
CA VAL A 121 13.89 18.45 -11.28
C VAL A 121 13.27 18.84 -9.93
N PHE A 122 13.43 20.10 -9.53
CA PHE A 122 12.87 20.60 -8.27
C PHE A 122 11.33 20.63 -8.29
N GLN A 123 10.70 21.13 -9.37
CA GLN A 123 9.23 21.16 -9.47
C GLN A 123 8.62 19.75 -9.49
N VAL A 124 9.25 18.82 -10.20
CA VAL A 124 8.85 17.41 -10.23
C VAL A 124 9.01 16.76 -8.85
N ALA A 125 10.09 17.08 -8.13
CA ALA A 125 10.30 16.59 -6.77
C ALA A 125 9.23 17.11 -5.80
N ASP A 126 8.86 18.39 -5.89
CA ASP A 126 7.82 18.98 -5.05
C ASP A 126 6.46 18.31 -5.24
N ASP A 127 6.07 18.01 -6.48
CA ASP A 127 4.79 17.34 -6.75
C ASP A 127 4.79 15.88 -6.29
N ILE A 128 5.93 15.19 -6.40
CA ILE A 128 6.09 13.84 -5.83
C ILE A 128 5.99 13.90 -4.30
N ILE A 129 6.65 14.86 -3.64
CA ILE A 129 6.62 15.03 -2.19
C ILE A 129 5.19 15.32 -1.71
N LYS A 130 4.45 16.21 -2.39
CA LYS A 130 3.04 16.48 -2.08
C LYS A 130 2.19 15.22 -2.16
N LYS A 131 2.44 14.36 -3.16
CA LYS A 131 1.70 13.12 -3.36
C LYS A 131 2.03 12.09 -2.28
N ILE A 132 3.31 11.88 -1.97
CA ILE A 132 3.75 11.01 -0.86
C ILE A 132 3.14 11.46 0.46
N ARG A 133 3.13 12.76 0.73
CA ARG A 133 2.46 13.33 1.90
C ARG A 133 0.97 13.00 1.90
N SER A 134 0.28 13.25 0.80
CA SER A 134 -1.15 12.97 0.69
C SER A 134 -1.46 11.51 0.98
N PHE A 135 -0.66 10.59 0.44
CA PHE A 135 -0.79 9.15 0.67
C PHE A 135 -0.60 8.77 2.13
N HIS A 136 0.44 9.32 2.78
CA HIS A 136 0.67 9.15 4.21
C HIS A 136 -0.48 9.69 5.07
N ASP A 137 -0.99 10.89 4.73
CA ASP A 137 -2.08 11.51 5.47
C ASP A 137 -3.39 10.72 5.30
N PHE A 138 -3.65 10.14 4.12
CA PHE A 138 -4.73 9.18 3.92
C PHE A 138 -4.55 7.96 4.83
N GLU A 139 -3.37 7.33 4.83
CA GLU A 139 -3.13 6.17 5.67
C GLU A 139 -3.31 6.48 7.17
N CYS A 140 -2.88 7.67 7.64
CA CYS A 140 -3.17 8.14 9.00
C CYS A 140 -4.67 8.28 9.27
N HIS A 141 -5.40 8.88 8.33
CA HIS A 141 -6.86 9.03 8.42
C HIS A 141 -7.56 7.68 8.49
N PHE A 142 -7.12 6.71 7.69
CA PHE A 142 -7.65 5.35 7.72
C PHE A 142 -7.56 4.75 9.12
N TYR A 143 -6.35 4.66 9.67
CA TYR A 143 -6.15 4.00 10.96
C TYR A 143 -6.80 4.74 12.14
N THR A 144 -6.91 6.07 12.06
CA THR A 144 -7.49 6.88 13.14
C THR A 144 -9.01 6.87 13.13
N ASP A 145 -9.63 7.03 11.96
CA ASP A 145 -11.06 7.34 11.85
C ASP A 145 -11.90 6.20 11.25
N LEU A 146 -11.31 5.36 10.40
CA LEU A 146 -12.04 4.33 9.63
C LEU A 146 -11.81 2.92 10.16
N ALA A 147 -10.55 2.52 10.39
CA ALA A 147 -10.21 1.20 10.93
C ALA A 147 -11.00 0.82 12.20
N PRO A 148 -11.24 1.73 13.18
CA PRO A 148 -12.00 1.39 14.40
C PRO A 148 -13.48 1.03 14.15
N ILE A 149 -14.04 1.40 13.01
CA ILE A 149 -15.45 1.13 12.64
C ILE A 149 -15.58 0.11 11.51
N LEU A 150 -14.47 -0.34 10.93
CA LEU A 150 -14.42 -1.33 9.86
C LEU A 150 -13.97 -2.70 10.41
N ASP A 151 -14.60 -3.76 9.93
CA ASP A 151 -14.38 -5.18 10.23
C ASP A 151 -13.47 -5.74 9.14
N ILE A 152 -12.22 -5.34 9.27
CA ILE A 152 -11.14 -5.76 8.40
C ILE A 152 -9.90 -5.94 9.29
N PRO A 153 -9.21 -7.09 9.21
CA PRO A 153 -8.01 -7.31 10.01
C PRO A 153 -6.93 -6.34 9.55
N VAL A 154 -6.46 -5.49 10.46
CA VAL A 154 -5.43 -4.48 10.22
C VAL A 154 -4.43 -4.53 11.38
N PRO A 155 -3.20 -4.00 11.21
CA PRO A 155 -2.29 -3.87 12.33
C PRO A 155 -2.87 -2.96 13.42
N ILE A 156 -2.58 -3.28 14.67
CA ILE A 156 -2.74 -2.35 15.79
C ILE A 156 -1.81 -1.16 15.54
N VAL A 157 -2.39 0.03 15.44
CA VAL A 157 -1.64 1.30 15.32
C VAL A 157 -1.62 1.98 16.68
N HIS A 158 -0.43 2.09 17.27
CA HIS A 158 -0.23 2.72 18.57
C HIS A 158 -0.21 4.25 18.45
N TYR A 159 0.30 4.77 17.34
CA TYR A 159 0.39 6.21 17.09
C TYR A 159 0.46 6.51 15.60
N SER A 160 -0.19 7.56 15.15
CA SER A 160 -0.05 8.09 13.79
C SER A 160 -0.07 9.60 13.79
N GLN A 161 0.75 10.20 12.94
CA GLN A 161 0.92 11.63 12.84
C GLN A 161 1.00 12.07 11.37
N PRO A 162 0.09 12.94 10.91
CA PRO A 162 0.17 13.54 9.59
C PRO A 162 1.46 14.35 9.38
N TRP A 163 1.91 14.44 8.14
CA TRP A 163 3.10 15.21 7.80
C TRP A 163 2.73 16.67 7.50
N THR A 164 3.04 17.58 8.43
CA THR A 164 2.86 19.02 8.23
C THR A 164 4.18 19.69 7.89
N PRO A 165 4.39 20.20 6.67
CA PRO A 165 5.66 20.81 6.25
C PRO A 165 6.14 21.87 7.25
N PHE A 166 7.44 21.83 7.56
CA PHE A 166 8.11 22.75 8.48
C PHE A 166 7.60 22.71 9.94
N GLN A 167 6.66 21.82 10.28
CA GLN A 167 6.12 21.68 11.63
C GLN A 167 6.37 20.29 12.20
N THR A 168 5.96 19.25 11.48
CA THR A 168 6.04 17.86 11.93
C THR A 168 6.59 16.96 10.85
N GLU A 169 7.32 15.92 11.24
CA GLU A 169 7.59 14.77 10.38
C GLU A 169 6.42 13.78 10.53
N GLY A 170 5.97 13.20 9.41
CA GLY A 170 4.90 12.20 9.47
C GLY A 170 5.41 10.86 9.98
N CYS A 171 4.58 10.10 10.70
CA CYS A 171 4.88 8.71 11.03
C CYS A 171 3.63 7.89 11.32
N ILE A 172 3.78 6.57 11.21
CA ILE A 172 2.84 5.59 11.75
C ILE A 172 3.65 4.56 12.53
N LEU A 173 3.31 4.39 13.80
CA LEU A 173 3.87 3.42 14.72
C LEU A 173 2.84 2.32 14.97
N MET A 174 3.17 1.09 14.62
CA MET A 174 2.23 -0.04 14.60
C MET A 174 2.88 -1.34 15.10
N GLU A 175 2.06 -2.34 15.40
CA GLU A 175 2.52 -3.66 15.82
C GLU A 175 3.45 -4.30 14.77
N ASP A 176 4.39 -5.12 15.22
CA ASP A 176 5.16 -5.98 14.33
C ASP A 176 4.43 -7.31 14.05
N LEU A 177 3.91 -7.44 12.83
CA LEU A 177 3.15 -8.61 12.39
C LEU A 177 4.01 -9.84 12.06
N THR A 178 5.34 -9.73 12.03
CA THR A 178 6.23 -10.81 11.56
C THR A 178 6.12 -12.12 12.35
N LYS A 179 5.63 -12.08 13.59
CA LYS A 179 5.39 -13.28 14.41
C LYS A 179 4.11 -14.05 14.05
N ARG A 180 3.16 -13.40 13.38
CA ARG A 180 1.84 -13.98 13.09
C ARG A 180 1.43 -13.91 11.63
N GLY A 181 2.18 -13.22 10.78
CA GLY A 181 1.84 -13.09 9.37
C GLY A 181 3.03 -12.91 8.43
N THR A 182 2.82 -13.30 7.18
CA THR A 182 3.78 -13.15 6.08
C THR A 182 3.08 -12.82 4.76
N THR A 183 3.75 -12.14 3.85
CA THR A 183 3.23 -11.84 2.51
C THR A 183 3.53 -12.99 1.55
N LEU A 184 2.69 -13.19 0.54
CA LEU A 184 3.07 -14.01 -0.62
C LEU A 184 3.91 -13.18 -1.60
N SER A 185 4.90 -13.82 -2.23
CA SER A 185 5.70 -13.17 -3.27
C SER A 185 4.81 -12.73 -4.43
N PHE A 186 5.14 -11.61 -5.08
CA PHE A 186 4.50 -11.19 -6.34
C PHE A 186 4.52 -12.31 -7.41
N PHE A 187 5.51 -13.19 -7.38
CA PHE A 187 5.66 -14.31 -8.32
C PHE A 187 4.84 -15.55 -7.94
N THR A 188 4.24 -15.58 -6.75
CA THR A 188 3.40 -16.68 -6.28
C THR A 188 1.94 -16.32 -6.47
N SER A 189 1.21 -17.17 -7.20
CA SER A 189 -0.23 -17.00 -7.36
C SER A 189 -0.99 -17.45 -6.12
N TRP A 190 -2.07 -16.75 -5.78
CA TRP A 190 -3.00 -17.19 -4.76
C TRP A 190 -3.81 -18.38 -5.25
N ASN A 191 -4.17 -19.26 -4.31
CA ASN A 191 -5.16 -20.29 -4.56
C ASN A 191 -6.60 -19.72 -4.43
N LEU A 192 -7.60 -20.54 -4.76
CA LEU A 192 -9.00 -20.12 -4.67
C LEU A 192 -9.42 -19.82 -3.22
N ALA A 193 -8.98 -20.60 -2.23
CA ALA A 193 -9.34 -20.38 -0.82
C ALA A 193 -8.82 -19.03 -0.29
N GLN A 194 -7.57 -18.69 -0.60
CA GLN A 194 -6.96 -17.38 -0.33
C GLN A 194 -7.75 -16.25 -0.99
N THR A 195 -8.12 -16.43 -2.26
CA THR A 195 -8.93 -15.45 -2.98
C THR A 195 -10.29 -15.24 -2.31
N MET A 196 -10.96 -16.33 -1.90
CA MET A 196 -12.26 -16.26 -1.22
C MET A 196 -12.16 -15.62 0.16
N GLU A 197 -11.06 -15.83 0.88
CA GLU A 197 -10.84 -15.21 2.18
C GLU A 197 -10.71 -13.67 2.06
N VAL A 198 -9.98 -13.19 1.06
CA VAL A 198 -9.88 -11.75 0.77
C VAL A 198 -11.25 -11.17 0.39
N VAL A 199 -11.99 -11.86 -0.49
CA VAL A 199 -13.35 -11.46 -0.89
C VAL A 199 -14.30 -11.39 0.29
N ARG A 200 -14.20 -12.33 1.24
CA ARG A 200 -14.99 -12.34 2.47
C ARG A 200 -14.71 -11.10 3.32
N HIS A 201 -13.45 -10.76 3.55
CA HIS A 201 -13.08 -9.55 4.29
C HIS A 201 -13.53 -8.25 3.59
N LEU A 202 -13.42 -8.18 2.26
CA LEU A 202 -13.94 -7.04 1.50
C LEU A 202 -15.46 -6.91 1.63
N ALA A 203 -16.21 -8.01 1.63
CA ALA A 203 -17.65 -7.99 1.84
C ALA A 203 -18.03 -7.43 3.22
N HIS A 204 -17.36 -7.87 4.28
CA HIS A 204 -17.56 -7.37 5.65
C HIS A 204 -17.27 -5.87 5.77
N MET A 205 -16.12 -5.44 5.23
CA MET A 205 -15.75 -4.02 5.18
C MET A 205 -16.79 -3.19 4.42
N HIS A 206 -17.16 -3.62 3.21
CA HIS A 206 -18.13 -2.91 2.37
C HIS A 206 -19.51 -2.84 3.02
N LYS A 207 -19.93 -3.88 3.74
CA LYS A 207 -21.18 -3.89 4.51
C LYS A 207 -21.21 -2.75 5.53
N GLN A 208 -20.16 -2.55 6.33
CA GLN A 208 -20.16 -1.45 7.30
C GLN A 208 -20.20 -0.08 6.64
N VAL A 209 -19.47 0.10 5.53
CA VAL A 209 -19.51 1.36 4.76
C VAL A 209 -20.93 1.64 4.26
N LEU A 210 -21.62 0.65 3.70
CA LEU A 210 -23.01 0.76 3.27
C LEU A 210 -23.99 0.91 4.45
N CYS A 211 -23.57 0.55 5.66
CA CYS A 211 -24.32 0.75 6.88
C CYS A 211 -24.14 2.14 7.51
N LEU A 212 -23.10 2.89 7.14
CA LEU A 212 -22.88 4.25 7.63
C LEU A 212 -24.08 5.17 7.35
N PRO A 213 -24.29 6.21 8.16
CA PRO A 213 -25.27 7.24 7.87
C PRO A 213 -25.07 7.81 6.46
N VAL A 214 -26.16 8.12 5.78
CA VAL A 214 -26.14 8.72 4.43
C VAL A 214 -25.65 10.16 4.54
N THR A 215 -24.35 10.32 4.73
CA THR A 215 -23.64 11.58 4.68
C THR A 215 -22.44 11.39 3.75
N ASP A 216 -22.20 12.34 2.85
CA ASP A 216 -21.00 12.27 2.00
C ASP A 216 -19.74 12.69 2.78
N GLU A 217 -19.76 12.69 4.12
CA GLU A 217 -18.65 13.21 4.91
C GLU A 217 -17.38 12.38 4.72
N TRP A 218 -17.49 11.05 4.78
CA TRP A 218 -16.35 10.17 4.54
C TRP A 218 -15.91 10.26 3.08
N GLN A 219 -16.84 10.25 2.11
CA GLN A 219 -16.51 10.37 0.69
C GLN A 219 -15.76 11.68 0.39
N ARG A 220 -16.20 12.80 0.96
CA ARG A 220 -15.54 14.10 0.80
C ARG A 220 -14.11 14.10 1.36
N LYS A 221 -13.85 13.34 2.43
CA LYS A 221 -12.50 13.18 2.99
C LYS A 221 -11.59 12.31 2.13
N LEU A 222 -12.15 11.53 1.20
CA LEU A 222 -11.43 10.57 0.34
C LEU A 222 -11.27 11.01 -1.11
N VAL A 223 -11.58 12.26 -1.45
CA VAL A 223 -11.46 12.81 -2.82
C VAL A 223 -9.99 13.02 -3.19
N GLY A 224 -9.59 12.63 -4.40
CA GLY A 224 -8.33 13.02 -5.03
C GLY A 224 -7.23 11.95 -4.99
N ASN A 225 -7.53 10.74 -4.52
CA ASN A 225 -6.58 9.63 -4.42
C ASN A 225 -6.78 8.53 -5.49
N GLU A 226 -7.84 8.64 -6.30
CA GLU A 226 -8.32 7.62 -7.24
C GLU A 226 -7.36 7.27 -8.40
N ASN A 227 -6.27 8.00 -8.60
CA ASN A 227 -5.34 7.79 -9.72
C ASN A 227 -4.04 7.05 -9.35
N GLY A 228 -3.81 6.74 -8.06
CA GLY A 228 -2.65 5.97 -7.57
C GLY A 228 -1.28 6.48 -8.05
N PHE A 229 -0.20 5.69 -7.87
CA PHE A 229 1.15 6.06 -8.35
C PHE A 229 1.49 5.46 -9.73
N PHE A 230 0.99 4.25 -10.03
CA PHE A 230 1.31 3.50 -11.25
C PHE A 230 0.32 3.70 -12.39
N GLY A 231 -0.81 4.38 -12.15
CA GLY A 231 -1.86 4.61 -13.14
C GLY A 231 -1.55 5.66 -14.21
N THR A 232 -0.38 6.31 -14.19
CA THR A 232 -0.12 7.38 -15.17
C THR A 232 0.20 6.81 -16.55
N GLN A 233 -0.41 7.39 -17.58
CA GLN A 233 -0.15 7.07 -19.00
C GLN A 233 1.35 7.03 -19.34
N ARG A 234 2.14 7.92 -18.74
CA ARG A 234 3.60 7.99 -18.95
C ARG A 234 4.32 6.73 -18.49
N VAL A 235 3.98 6.22 -17.29
CA VAL A 235 4.60 5.02 -16.74
C VAL A 235 4.26 3.82 -17.61
N ILE A 236 2.98 3.66 -17.95
CA ILE A 236 2.49 2.55 -18.77
C ILE A 236 3.16 2.56 -20.16
N SER A 237 3.19 3.71 -20.82
CA SER A 237 3.83 3.86 -22.15
C SER A 237 5.31 3.47 -22.14
N ASN A 238 6.03 3.83 -21.07
CA ASN A 238 7.44 3.47 -20.90
C ASN A 238 7.67 1.99 -20.59
N SER A 239 6.65 1.27 -20.10
CA SER A 239 6.72 -0.15 -19.77
C SER A 239 6.39 -1.08 -20.94
N ILE A 240 5.67 -0.63 -21.97
CA ILE A 240 5.25 -1.49 -23.10
C ILE A 240 6.45 -2.10 -23.84
N GLY A 241 7.44 -1.28 -24.20
CA GLY A 241 8.63 -1.74 -24.92
C GLY A 241 9.46 -2.77 -24.13
N PRO A 242 9.86 -2.46 -22.87
CA PRO A 242 10.51 -3.43 -21.99
C PRO A 242 9.72 -4.72 -21.79
N PHE A 243 8.40 -4.62 -21.60
CA PHE A 243 7.52 -5.79 -21.46
C PHE A 243 7.52 -6.67 -22.71
N GLN A 244 7.43 -6.07 -23.90
CA GLN A 244 7.53 -6.78 -25.17
C GLN A 244 8.90 -7.47 -25.33
N GLY A 245 9.98 -6.84 -24.88
CA GLY A 245 11.32 -7.43 -24.84
C GLY A 245 11.38 -8.67 -23.93
N LEU A 246 10.79 -8.58 -22.74
CA LEU A 246 10.67 -9.71 -21.80
C LEU A 246 9.88 -10.86 -22.43
N CYS A 247 8.70 -10.58 -23.01
CA CYS A 247 7.88 -11.60 -23.65
C CYS A 247 8.65 -12.35 -24.74
N ARG A 248 9.34 -11.64 -25.64
CA ARG A 248 10.17 -12.25 -26.68
C ARG A 248 11.31 -13.11 -26.12
N ARG A 249 11.96 -12.66 -25.03
CA ARG A 249 13.03 -13.44 -24.37
C ARG A 249 12.53 -14.79 -23.88
N PHE A 250 11.29 -14.87 -23.42
CA PHE A 250 10.67 -16.09 -22.89
C PHE A 250 9.82 -16.85 -23.93
N GLY A 251 9.80 -16.40 -25.19
CA GLY A 251 9.11 -17.09 -26.29
C GLY A 251 7.61 -16.79 -26.42
N TYR A 252 7.12 -15.71 -25.80
CA TYR A 252 5.73 -15.26 -25.94
C TYR A 252 5.57 -14.30 -27.12
N GLU A 253 4.66 -14.63 -28.05
CA GLU A 253 4.33 -13.81 -29.22
C GLU A 253 3.13 -12.88 -28.96
N ILE A 254 3.41 -11.67 -28.45
CA ILE A 254 2.35 -10.73 -28.03
C ILE A 254 2.09 -9.58 -29.02
N ASP A 255 2.75 -9.56 -30.17
CA ASP A 255 2.66 -8.45 -31.14
C ASP A 255 1.21 -8.23 -31.64
N HIS A 256 0.43 -9.31 -31.73
CA HIS A 256 -0.98 -9.25 -32.08
C HIS A 256 -1.86 -8.64 -30.98
N LEU A 257 -1.53 -8.88 -29.70
CA LEU A 257 -2.23 -8.27 -28.56
C LEU A 257 -1.89 -6.78 -28.48
N LEU A 258 -0.59 -6.46 -28.56
CA LEU A 258 -0.13 -5.08 -28.47
C LEU A 258 -0.66 -4.23 -29.63
N SER A 259 -0.74 -4.77 -30.85
CA SER A 259 -1.27 -3.99 -32.00
C SER A 259 -2.74 -3.59 -31.81
N LYS A 260 -3.56 -4.47 -31.24
CA LYS A 260 -4.96 -4.21 -30.93
C LYS A 260 -5.15 -3.32 -29.70
N LEU A 261 -4.37 -3.57 -28.64
CA LEU A 261 -4.50 -2.88 -27.35
C LEU A 261 -3.64 -1.61 -27.24
N ASN A 262 -2.81 -1.27 -28.23
CA ASN A 262 -1.88 -0.15 -28.12
C ASN A 262 -2.59 1.15 -27.72
N LYS A 263 -3.71 1.48 -28.37
CA LYS A 263 -4.49 2.68 -28.05
C LYS A 263 -5.07 2.62 -26.63
N PHE A 264 -5.62 1.48 -26.23
CA PHE A 264 -6.08 1.26 -24.85
C PHE A 264 -4.95 1.49 -23.82
N LEU A 265 -3.79 0.86 -24.00
CA LEU A 265 -2.66 0.94 -23.08
C LEU A 265 -2.07 2.36 -22.98
N ILE A 266 -1.98 3.09 -24.11
CA ILE A 266 -1.43 4.46 -24.12
C ILE A 266 -2.49 5.53 -23.80
N SER A 267 -3.77 5.18 -23.62
CA SER A 267 -4.83 6.11 -23.21
C SER A 267 -5.26 5.88 -21.76
N ALA A 268 -4.33 5.41 -20.92
CA ALA A 268 -4.61 4.99 -19.54
C ALA A 268 -5.32 6.05 -18.70
N ASP A 269 -4.94 7.33 -18.81
CA ASP A 269 -5.58 8.41 -18.03
C ASP A 269 -7.08 8.54 -18.36
N GLU A 270 -7.45 8.39 -19.65
CA GLU A 270 -8.84 8.42 -20.09
C GLU A 270 -9.61 7.15 -19.65
N VAL A 271 -8.95 6.00 -19.71
CA VAL A 271 -9.51 4.72 -19.26
C VAL A 271 -9.75 4.74 -17.75
N ILE A 272 -8.80 5.23 -16.95
CA ILE A 272 -8.91 5.34 -15.50
C ILE A 272 -10.02 6.31 -15.11
N ALA A 273 -10.12 7.46 -15.77
CA ALA A 273 -11.20 8.42 -15.51
C ALA A 273 -12.58 7.81 -15.76
N MET A 274 -12.73 6.99 -16.80
CA MET A 274 -13.96 6.25 -17.09
C MET A 274 -14.25 5.20 -16.01
N ILE A 275 -13.24 4.43 -15.57
CA ILE A 275 -13.40 3.37 -14.58
C ILE A 275 -13.75 3.94 -13.20
N ASN A 276 -13.11 5.02 -12.76
CA ASN A 276 -13.39 5.65 -11.47
C ASN A 276 -14.85 6.13 -11.35
N GLY A 277 -15.49 6.50 -12.47
CA GLY A 277 -16.91 6.87 -12.52
C GLY A 277 -17.89 5.71 -12.73
N ALA A 278 -17.42 4.50 -13.03
CA ALA A 278 -18.25 3.40 -13.50
C ALA A 278 -19.36 2.99 -12.52
N HIS A 279 -19.04 2.92 -11.22
CA HIS A 279 -20.01 2.58 -10.19
C HIS A 279 -21.20 3.56 -10.18
N ALA A 280 -20.93 4.86 -10.31
CA ALA A 280 -21.96 5.89 -10.36
C ALA A 280 -22.82 5.77 -11.63
N GLU A 281 -22.21 5.53 -12.79
CA GLU A 281 -22.94 5.28 -14.05
C GLU A 281 -23.84 4.04 -13.98
N LEU A 282 -23.39 3.03 -13.24
CA LEU A 282 -24.15 1.80 -12.98
C LEU A 282 -25.18 1.94 -11.85
N ASN A 283 -25.33 3.13 -11.24
CA ASN A 283 -26.19 3.37 -10.07
C ASN A 283 -25.85 2.47 -8.87
N MET A 284 -24.56 2.20 -8.66
CA MET A 284 -24.04 1.50 -7.50
C MET A 284 -23.51 2.54 -6.50
N PRO A 285 -23.79 2.38 -5.19
CA PRO A 285 -23.19 3.22 -4.16
C PRO A 285 -21.67 3.02 -4.14
N ALA A 286 -20.94 4.09 -3.84
CA ALA A 286 -19.52 4.00 -3.57
C ALA A 286 -19.27 3.28 -2.24
N VAL A 287 -18.18 2.51 -2.19
CA VAL A 287 -17.62 1.95 -0.97
C VAL A 287 -16.21 2.53 -0.73
N ILE A 288 -15.58 2.17 0.39
CA ILE A 288 -14.15 2.45 0.59
C ILE A 288 -13.38 1.38 -0.17
N VAL A 289 -12.54 1.83 -1.10
CA VAL A 289 -11.62 1.00 -1.87
C VAL A 289 -10.23 1.18 -1.27
N HIS A 290 -9.50 0.10 -1.01
CA HIS A 290 -8.11 0.13 -0.58
C HIS A 290 -7.21 0.74 -1.65
N GLY A 291 -7.45 0.41 -2.92
CA GLY A 291 -6.85 1.06 -4.09
C GLY A 291 -5.42 0.61 -4.42
N ASP A 292 -4.84 -0.27 -3.61
CA ASP A 292 -3.57 -0.96 -3.86
C ASP A 292 -3.61 -2.37 -3.29
N LEU A 293 -4.68 -3.13 -3.56
CA LEU A 293 -4.83 -4.46 -3.00
C LEU A 293 -4.12 -5.53 -3.86
N TRP A 294 -2.96 -6.00 -3.40
CA TRP A 294 -2.17 -7.06 -4.04
C TRP A 294 -1.32 -7.83 -3.01
N SER A 295 -0.55 -8.85 -3.46
CA SER A 295 0.12 -9.83 -2.59
C SER A 295 1.01 -9.23 -1.50
N ASN A 296 1.60 -8.05 -1.74
CA ASN A 296 2.48 -7.39 -0.77
C ASN A 296 1.74 -6.61 0.32
N ASN A 297 0.45 -6.33 0.11
CA ASN A 297 -0.38 -5.55 1.04
C ASN A 297 -1.36 -6.43 1.84
N ILE A 298 -1.20 -7.77 1.73
CA ILE A 298 -1.94 -8.76 2.51
C ILE A 298 -0.94 -9.68 3.19
N LEU A 299 -1.03 -9.75 4.52
CA LEU A 299 -0.31 -10.73 5.32
C LEU A 299 -1.24 -11.89 5.59
N TRP A 300 -0.79 -13.09 5.25
CA TRP A 300 -1.41 -14.36 5.56
C TRP A 300 -0.93 -14.84 6.92
N THR A 301 -1.80 -15.45 7.72
CA THR A 301 -1.34 -16.10 8.95
C THR A 301 -0.33 -17.19 8.63
N ILE A 302 0.54 -17.51 9.57
CA ILE A 302 1.59 -18.52 9.39
C ILE A 302 1.33 -19.74 10.27
N ASP A 303 1.67 -20.92 9.75
CA ASP A 303 1.63 -22.17 10.50
C ASP A 303 2.89 -22.38 11.36
N GLU A 304 2.98 -23.53 12.04
CA GLU A 304 4.14 -23.92 12.87
C GLU A 304 5.47 -24.00 12.10
N ASN A 305 5.41 -24.09 10.76
CA ASN A 305 6.56 -24.13 9.87
C ASN A 305 6.88 -22.76 9.24
N GLN A 306 6.24 -21.68 9.71
CA GLN A 306 6.35 -20.33 9.17
C GLN A 306 5.85 -20.21 7.71
N MET A 307 4.98 -21.13 7.27
CA MET A 307 4.39 -21.12 5.94
C MET A 307 3.06 -20.37 5.96
N PRO A 308 2.75 -19.55 4.93
CA PRO A 308 1.48 -18.85 4.83
C PRO A 308 0.31 -19.84 4.71
N THR A 309 -0.76 -19.59 5.46
CA THR A 309 -2.03 -20.33 5.37
C THR A 309 -3.00 -19.62 4.42
N ASP A 310 -4.26 -20.07 4.41
CA ASP A 310 -5.34 -19.46 3.64
C ASP A 310 -6.12 -18.38 4.42
N SER A 311 -5.73 -18.07 5.67
CA SER A 311 -6.37 -17.03 6.50
C SER A 311 -5.59 -15.73 6.48
N VAL A 312 -6.29 -14.59 6.46
CA VAL A 312 -5.65 -13.27 6.49
C VAL A 312 -5.28 -12.88 7.93
N ALA A 313 -4.02 -12.50 8.14
CA ALA A 313 -3.54 -11.92 9.38
C ALA A 313 -3.79 -10.40 9.43
N ALA A 314 -3.56 -9.69 8.33
CA ALA A 314 -3.83 -8.26 8.20
C ALA A 314 -3.81 -7.79 6.73
N PHE A 315 -4.61 -6.78 6.44
CA PHE A 315 -4.46 -5.86 5.32
C PHE A 315 -3.62 -4.66 5.77
N ILE A 316 -2.71 -4.18 4.93
CA ILE A 316 -1.81 -3.06 5.24
C ILE A 316 -1.72 -2.08 4.07
N ASP A 317 -1.23 -0.87 4.35
CA ASP A 317 -0.90 0.15 3.33
C ASP A 317 -2.12 0.76 2.61
N PHE A 318 -3.08 1.27 3.38
CA PHE A 318 -4.27 1.99 2.90
C PHE A 318 -3.98 3.40 2.34
N GLN A 319 -2.76 3.65 1.88
CA GLN A 319 -2.31 4.95 1.41
C GLN A 319 -3.00 5.40 0.10
N LEU A 320 -3.54 4.45 -0.68
CA LEU A 320 -4.29 4.69 -1.92
C LEU A 320 -5.82 4.62 -1.72
N MET A 321 -6.30 4.62 -0.47
CA MET A 321 -7.73 4.48 -0.24
C MET A 321 -8.53 5.64 -0.85
N HIS A 322 -9.70 5.32 -1.40
CA HIS A 322 -10.62 6.30 -1.99
C HIS A 322 -12.06 5.78 -1.98
N ALA A 323 -13.01 6.67 -2.26
CA ALA A 323 -14.38 6.25 -2.54
C ALA A 323 -14.46 5.69 -3.97
N GLY A 324 -14.97 4.48 -4.15
CA GLY A 324 -14.99 3.85 -5.46
C GLY A 324 -15.91 2.64 -5.58
N SER A 325 -15.68 1.86 -6.62
CA SER A 325 -16.47 0.68 -6.98
C SER A 325 -16.29 -0.46 -5.98
N ALA A 326 -17.37 -1.17 -5.66
CA ALA A 326 -17.35 -2.36 -4.79
C ALA A 326 -16.49 -3.52 -5.34
N THR A 327 -16.16 -3.48 -6.63
CA THR A 327 -15.35 -4.50 -7.31
C THR A 327 -13.92 -4.09 -7.58
N ALA A 328 -13.52 -2.85 -7.27
CA ALA A 328 -12.19 -2.34 -7.61
C ALA A 328 -11.07 -3.17 -6.98
N ASP A 329 -11.16 -3.42 -5.67
CA ASP A 329 -10.17 -4.24 -4.96
C ASP A 329 -10.26 -5.73 -5.31
N ILE A 330 -11.45 -6.25 -5.62
CA ILE A 330 -11.64 -7.63 -6.08
C ILE A 330 -10.94 -7.81 -7.44
N ALA A 331 -11.14 -6.88 -8.37
CA ALA A 331 -10.49 -6.88 -9.67
C ALA A 331 -8.96 -6.77 -9.51
N GLY A 332 -8.48 -5.90 -8.62
CA GLY A 332 -7.06 -5.78 -8.29
C GLY A 332 -6.47 -7.10 -7.78
N ALA A 333 -7.06 -7.68 -6.74
CA ALA A 333 -6.62 -8.95 -6.17
C ALA A 333 -6.61 -10.08 -7.23
N VAL A 334 -7.71 -10.24 -7.98
CA VAL A 334 -7.84 -11.33 -8.97
C VAL A 334 -6.90 -11.15 -10.16
N ALA A 335 -6.75 -9.92 -10.68
CA ALA A 335 -5.87 -9.66 -11.81
C ALA A 335 -4.39 -9.75 -11.43
N LEU A 336 -4.00 -9.21 -10.28
CA LEU A 336 -2.60 -9.06 -9.88
C LEU A 336 -2.04 -10.30 -9.17
N CYS A 337 -2.88 -11.07 -8.47
CA CYS A 337 -2.44 -12.14 -7.58
C CYS A 337 -2.85 -13.55 -7.99
N VAL A 338 -3.83 -13.71 -8.89
CA VAL A 338 -4.33 -15.04 -9.31
C VAL A 338 -3.79 -15.39 -10.70
N ASP A 339 -3.52 -16.67 -10.94
CA ASP A 339 -3.14 -17.14 -12.27
C ASP A 339 -4.30 -17.11 -13.27
N GLY A 340 -3.99 -17.16 -14.56
CA GLY A 340 -5.00 -17.02 -15.61
C GLY A 340 -6.02 -18.15 -15.67
N ALA A 341 -5.67 -19.39 -15.28
CA ALA A 341 -6.61 -20.51 -15.29
C ALA A 341 -7.61 -20.37 -14.15
N THR A 342 -7.12 -20.19 -12.92
CA THR A 342 -7.95 -20.00 -11.72
C THR A 342 -8.88 -18.80 -11.88
N ARG A 343 -8.38 -17.68 -12.42
CA ARG A 343 -9.20 -16.49 -12.71
C ARG A 343 -10.35 -16.83 -13.65
N ARG A 344 -10.06 -17.34 -14.85
CA ARG A 344 -11.10 -17.61 -15.87
C ARG A 344 -12.15 -18.61 -15.41
N GLU A 345 -11.78 -19.56 -14.54
CA GLU A 345 -12.70 -20.57 -14.01
C GLU A 345 -13.58 -20.05 -12.86
N ALA A 346 -13.09 -19.13 -12.03
CA ALA A 346 -13.76 -18.74 -10.78
C ALA A 346 -14.38 -17.33 -10.79
N GLU A 347 -13.98 -16.46 -11.71
CA GLU A 347 -14.24 -15.01 -11.65
C GLU A 347 -15.72 -14.63 -11.60
N SER A 348 -16.54 -15.10 -12.55
CA SER A 348 -17.93 -14.59 -12.69
C SER A 348 -18.94 -15.20 -11.72
N ASP A 349 -18.88 -16.52 -11.48
CA ASP A 349 -19.94 -17.22 -10.74
C ASP A 349 -19.52 -17.63 -9.32
N VAL A 350 -18.22 -17.81 -9.07
CA VAL A 350 -17.73 -18.24 -7.74
C VAL A 350 -17.30 -17.04 -6.92
N ILE A 351 -16.36 -16.24 -7.43
CA ILE A 351 -15.77 -15.11 -6.69
C ILE A 351 -16.80 -14.00 -6.48
N LEU A 352 -17.37 -13.47 -7.57
CA LEU A 352 -18.39 -12.42 -7.47
C LEU A 352 -19.69 -12.93 -6.85
N GLY A 353 -20.04 -14.20 -7.10
CA GLY A 353 -21.24 -14.82 -6.52
C GLY A 353 -21.16 -14.89 -5.01
N GLN A 354 -20.04 -15.36 -4.47
CA GLN A 354 -19.81 -15.43 -3.02
C GLN A 354 -19.73 -14.03 -2.39
N TYR A 355 -19.07 -13.07 -3.03
CA TYR A 355 -19.08 -11.67 -2.57
C TYR A 355 -20.51 -11.15 -2.43
N PHE A 356 -21.33 -11.32 -3.47
CA PHE A 356 -22.71 -10.88 -3.50
C PHE A 356 -23.57 -11.56 -2.42
N GLU A 357 -23.40 -12.87 -2.23
CA GLU A 357 -24.14 -13.65 -1.23
C GLU A 357 -23.79 -13.24 0.20
N ILE A 358 -22.48 -13.09 0.52
CA ILE A 358 -22.03 -12.63 1.84
C ILE A 358 -22.61 -11.24 2.11
N LEU A 359 -22.37 -10.29 1.22
CA LEU A 359 -22.82 -8.91 1.42
C LEU A 359 -24.36 -8.82 1.54
N SER A 360 -25.10 -9.55 0.71
CA SER A 360 -26.56 -9.59 0.78
C SER A 360 -27.05 -10.16 2.12
N THR A 361 -26.41 -11.22 2.62
CA THR A 361 -26.77 -11.83 3.90
C THR A 361 -26.51 -10.88 5.07
N GLU A 362 -25.38 -10.18 5.04
CA GLU A 362 -25.01 -9.25 6.11
C GLU A 362 -25.78 -7.92 6.09
N LEU A 363 -26.17 -7.43 4.92
CA LEU A 363 -27.06 -6.28 4.83
C LEU A 363 -28.45 -6.64 5.35
N ALA A 364 -28.95 -7.83 5.01
CA ALA A 364 -30.25 -8.30 5.48
C ALA A 364 -30.29 -8.45 7.01
N SER A 365 -29.19 -8.83 7.66
CA SER A 365 -29.12 -8.91 9.14
C SER A 365 -29.19 -7.53 9.80
N GLU A 366 -28.84 -6.45 9.09
CA GLU A 366 -29.03 -5.05 9.50
C GLU A 366 -30.37 -4.46 9.01
N GLY A 367 -31.24 -5.27 8.40
CA GLY A 367 -32.51 -4.82 7.83
C GLY A 367 -32.37 -3.92 6.60
N LYS A 368 -31.26 -4.03 5.86
CA LYS A 368 -31.01 -3.31 4.60
C LYS A 368 -31.15 -4.24 3.40
N ASP A 369 -31.67 -3.69 2.31
CA ASP A 369 -31.71 -4.37 1.01
C ASP A 369 -30.37 -4.22 0.26
N MET A 370 -30.09 -5.16 -0.63
CA MET A 370 -28.93 -5.10 -1.51
C MET A 370 -29.05 -3.91 -2.46
N PRO A 371 -28.07 -2.97 -2.51
CA PRO A 371 -28.22 -1.73 -3.27
C PRO A 371 -27.93 -1.86 -4.77
N PHE A 372 -27.53 -3.05 -5.23
CA PHE A 372 -27.25 -3.33 -6.63
C PHE A 372 -27.53 -4.81 -6.97
N THR A 373 -27.67 -5.08 -8.26
CA THR A 373 -27.89 -6.43 -8.80
C THR A 373 -26.57 -7.13 -9.13
N MET A 374 -26.60 -8.45 -9.24
CA MET A 374 -25.44 -9.23 -9.70
C MET A 374 -24.96 -8.80 -11.10
N ASP A 375 -25.88 -8.36 -11.97
CA ASP A 375 -25.52 -7.87 -13.30
C ASP A 375 -24.79 -6.52 -13.25
N GLN A 376 -25.21 -5.61 -12.36
CA GLN A 376 -24.48 -4.35 -12.11
C GLN A 376 -23.09 -4.65 -11.54
N LEU A 377 -22.99 -5.55 -10.55
CA LEU A 377 -21.71 -5.99 -9.97
C LEU A 377 -20.77 -6.56 -11.03
N ARG A 378 -21.27 -7.47 -11.89
CA ARG A 378 -20.48 -8.07 -12.97
C ARG A 378 -19.97 -7.01 -13.96
N ARG A 379 -20.80 -6.02 -14.33
CA ARG A 379 -20.39 -4.95 -15.25
C ARG A 379 -19.37 -4.02 -14.60
N ALA A 380 -19.52 -3.68 -13.33
CA ALA A 380 -18.53 -2.89 -12.58
C ALA A 380 -17.18 -3.61 -12.53
N TYR A 381 -17.20 -4.91 -12.20
CA TYR A 381 -15.99 -5.74 -12.17
C TYR A 381 -15.27 -5.76 -13.53
N GLN A 382 -16.00 -5.97 -14.63
CA GLN A 382 -15.42 -5.98 -15.98
C GLN A 382 -14.73 -4.65 -16.33
N LEU A 383 -15.25 -3.52 -15.85
CA LEU A 383 -14.65 -2.20 -16.05
C LEU A 383 -13.41 -2.04 -15.16
N ASP A 384 -13.53 -2.35 -13.87
CA ASP A 384 -12.42 -2.26 -12.90
C ASP A 384 -11.22 -3.14 -13.32
N PHE A 385 -11.49 -4.30 -13.93
CA PHE A 385 -10.47 -5.23 -14.42
C PHE A 385 -9.58 -4.62 -15.53
N LEU A 386 -10.13 -3.73 -16.37
CA LEU A 386 -9.38 -3.12 -17.48
C LEU A 386 -8.16 -2.34 -16.97
N GLN A 387 -8.30 -1.60 -15.87
CA GLN A 387 -7.19 -0.85 -15.28
C GLN A 387 -6.07 -1.79 -14.83
N GLN A 388 -6.42 -2.93 -14.23
CA GLN A 388 -5.46 -3.85 -13.64
C GLN A 388 -4.52 -4.50 -14.67
N ALA A 389 -4.97 -4.61 -15.92
CA ALA A 389 -4.14 -5.06 -17.03
C ALA A 389 -2.93 -4.16 -17.27
N THR A 390 -3.14 -2.84 -17.24
CA THR A 390 -2.04 -1.88 -17.39
C THR A 390 -1.09 -1.94 -16.21
N GLN A 391 -1.63 -2.10 -14.99
CA GLN A 391 -0.85 -2.19 -13.76
C GLN A 391 0.03 -3.44 -13.74
N LEU A 392 -0.49 -4.61 -14.12
CA LEU A 392 0.28 -5.85 -14.13
C LEU A 392 1.45 -5.82 -15.12
N VAL A 393 1.27 -5.21 -16.29
CA VAL A 393 2.36 -4.98 -17.26
C VAL A 393 3.48 -4.15 -16.62
N VAL A 394 3.12 -3.03 -15.97
CA VAL A 394 4.08 -2.16 -15.29
C VAL A 394 4.80 -2.90 -14.17
N MET A 395 4.06 -3.59 -13.30
CA MET A 395 4.61 -4.34 -12.18
C MET A 395 5.55 -5.46 -12.64
N THR A 396 5.23 -6.13 -13.74
CA THR A 396 6.10 -7.18 -14.32
C THR A 396 7.45 -6.62 -14.76
N VAL A 397 7.45 -5.44 -15.41
CA VAL A 397 8.68 -4.75 -15.82
C VAL A 397 9.48 -4.29 -14.61
N VAL A 398 8.83 -3.65 -13.63
CA VAL A 398 9.47 -3.19 -12.40
C VAL A 398 10.08 -4.36 -11.62
N ALA A 399 9.34 -5.45 -11.46
CA ALA A 399 9.82 -6.66 -10.80
C ALA A 399 11.04 -7.27 -11.52
N SER A 400 11.08 -7.24 -12.87
CA SER A 400 12.21 -7.75 -13.65
C SER A 400 13.49 -6.89 -13.58
N SER A 401 13.34 -5.61 -13.25
CA SER A 401 14.41 -4.61 -13.26
C SER A 401 14.80 -4.16 -11.84
N GLY A 402 14.26 -4.83 -10.82
CA GLY A 402 14.62 -4.62 -9.43
C GLY A 402 16.08 -4.95 -9.13
N GLY A 403 16.61 -4.38 -8.05
CA GLY A 403 18.00 -4.59 -7.63
C GLY A 403 18.33 -6.01 -7.13
N LYS A 404 17.32 -6.86 -6.93
CA LYS A 404 17.49 -8.26 -6.51
C LYS A 404 17.36 -9.19 -7.72
N PRO A 405 18.25 -10.18 -7.89
CA PRO A 405 18.10 -11.19 -8.92
C PRO A 405 16.76 -11.93 -8.77
N VAL A 406 16.02 -12.02 -9.86
CA VAL A 406 14.78 -12.80 -9.97
C VAL A 406 15.06 -14.04 -10.80
N SER A 407 14.52 -15.19 -10.40
CA SER A 407 14.71 -16.43 -11.16
C SER A 407 13.96 -16.36 -12.49
N ASP A 408 14.46 -17.06 -13.52
CA ASP A 408 13.77 -17.12 -14.81
C ASP A 408 12.37 -17.76 -14.67
N ALA A 409 12.17 -18.69 -13.73
CA ALA A 409 10.86 -19.31 -13.46
C ALA A 409 9.85 -18.31 -12.86
N ASP A 410 10.29 -17.51 -11.89
CA ASP A 410 9.48 -16.45 -11.27
C ASP A 410 9.10 -15.38 -12.31
N LEU A 411 10.08 -14.94 -13.08
CA LEU A 411 9.86 -13.94 -14.13
C LEU A 411 8.93 -14.47 -15.22
N ASN A 412 9.08 -15.73 -15.63
CA ASN A 412 8.18 -16.39 -16.57
C ASN A 412 6.74 -16.45 -16.02
N THR A 413 6.57 -16.69 -14.72
CA THR A 413 5.25 -16.69 -14.06
C THR A 413 4.60 -15.31 -14.13
N ALA A 414 5.33 -14.24 -13.80
CA ALA A 414 4.83 -12.88 -13.90
C ALA A 414 4.46 -12.49 -15.36
N ILE A 415 5.31 -12.85 -16.33
CA ILE A 415 5.04 -12.62 -17.76
C ILE A 415 3.78 -13.36 -18.19
N LEU A 416 3.65 -14.64 -17.86
CA LEU A 416 2.49 -15.45 -18.22
C LEU A 416 1.19 -14.86 -17.66
N ARG A 417 1.18 -14.39 -16.41
CA ARG A 417 0.00 -13.70 -15.86
C ARG A 417 -0.31 -12.41 -16.62
N ALA A 418 0.69 -11.59 -16.91
CA ALA A 418 0.51 -10.34 -17.65
C ALA A 418 -0.04 -10.59 -19.07
N VAL A 419 0.47 -11.61 -19.77
CA VAL A 419 -0.05 -12.02 -21.09
C VAL A 419 -1.51 -12.46 -20.99
N ASN A 420 -1.84 -13.35 -20.05
CA ASN A 420 -3.21 -13.81 -19.86
C ASN A 420 -4.17 -12.65 -19.54
N VAL A 421 -3.76 -11.69 -18.70
CA VAL A 421 -4.60 -10.52 -18.39
C VAL A 421 -4.81 -9.62 -19.63
N LEU A 422 -3.81 -9.47 -20.51
CA LEU A 422 -3.99 -8.76 -21.78
C LEU A 422 -4.95 -9.49 -22.72
N GLU A 423 -4.88 -10.83 -22.80
CA GLU A 423 -5.85 -11.63 -23.56
C GLU A 423 -7.28 -11.46 -23.01
N ASP A 424 -7.44 -11.51 -21.69
CA ASP A 424 -8.73 -11.33 -21.02
C ASP A 424 -9.29 -9.93 -21.28
N THR A 425 -8.42 -8.91 -21.20
CA THR A 425 -8.76 -7.51 -21.53
C THR A 425 -9.23 -7.38 -22.97
N LEU A 426 -8.51 -7.99 -23.92
CA LEU A 426 -8.90 -7.99 -25.32
C LEU A 426 -10.26 -8.67 -25.52
N HIS A 427 -10.50 -9.81 -24.87
CA HIS A 427 -11.78 -10.50 -24.93
C HIS A 427 -12.94 -9.65 -24.39
N LEU A 428 -12.73 -8.96 -23.26
CA LEU A 428 -13.72 -8.04 -22.69
C LEU A 428 -14.07 -6.92 -23.67
N LEU A 429 -13.05 -6.29 -24.25
CA LEU A 429 -13.22 -5.17 -25.17
C LEU A 429 -13.77 -5.59 -26.54
N GLU A 430 -13.56 -6.82 -27.00
CA GLU A 430 -14.18 -7.33 -28.23
C GLU A 430 -15.62 -7.86 -28.00
N GLY A 431 -15.98 -8.17 -26.76
CA GLY A 431 -17.26 -8.77 -26.38
C GLY A 431 -18.10 -7.89 -25.44
N PRO A 432 -18.19 -8.21 -24.13
CA PRO A 432 -19.08 -7.51 -23.18
C PRO A 432 -18.93 -5.99 -23.14
N LEU A 433 -17.72 -5.49 -23.39
CA LEU A 433 -17.38 -4.06 -23.38
C LEU A 433 -17.10 -3.53 -24.80
N LYS A 434 -17.71 -4.12 -25.84
CA LYS A 434 -17.51 -3.70 -27.24
C LYS A 434 -17.72 -2.20 -27.48
N HIS A 435 -18.67 -1.57 -26.80
CA HIS A 435 -18.88 -0.12 -26.89
C HIS A 435 -17.67 0.73 -26.45
N ILE A 436 -16.85 0.21 -25.53
CA ILE A 436 -15.55 0.77 -25.12
C ILE A 436 -14.46 0.32 -26.09
N GLY A 437 -14.46 -0.96 -26.47
CA GLY A 437 -13.54 -1.52 -27.46
C GLY A 437 -13.54 -0.77 -28.79
N ASP A 438 -14.72 -0.39 -29.30
CA ASP A 438 -14.89 0.39 -30.53
C ASP A 438 -14.18 1.76 -30.46
N LYS A 439 -13.88 2.27 -29.26
CA LYS A 439 -13.11 3.50 -29.04
C LYS A 439 -11.61 3.24 -28.91
N PHE A 440 -11.19 2.12 -28.33
CA PHE A 440 -9.80 1.89 -27.88
C PHE A 440 -9.07 0.72 -28.55
N ILE A 441 -9.74 -0.04 -29.41
CA ILE A 441 -9.15 -1.14 -30.20
C ILE A 441 -9.19 -0.79 -31.68
N CYS A 442 -8.17 -1.24 -32.41
CA CYS A 442 -8.02 -1.08 -33.86
C CYS A 442 -8.32 -2.38 -34.61
#